data_AF-A0A0N4Y7U4-F1
#
_entry.id   AF-A0A0N4Y7U4-F1
#
_cell.length_a   1.000
_cell.length_b   1.000
_cell.length_c   1.000
_cell.angle_alpha   90.00
_cell.angle_beta   90.00
_cell.angle_gamma   90.00
#
_symmetry.space_group_name_H-M   'P 1'
#
loop_
_entity.id
_entity.type
_entity.pdbx_description
1 polymer ?
#
loop_
_entity_poly.entity_id
_entity_poly.type
_entity_poly.pdbx_seq_one_letter_code
_entity_poly.pdbx_strand_id
1 'polypeptide(L)'
;MNALLAGTALLLICSTFAATTEECTRGFVDTYPASENEDLAEDIKMDLGFQVDNNDEMTTFAAKHDGKHEVFVKVDKKGNGANLFFKYELIGAVDGPFERIDEQEFTKYEQCKVNEFSGPVEDSN
;
A
#
# COMPACT_ATOMS: atom_id res chain seq x y z
N MET A 1 -56.18 6.36 33.16
CA MET A 1 -55.23 5.93 34.20
C MET A 1 -53.89 5.73 33.51
N ASN A 2 -52.94 6.62 33.79
CA ASN A 2 -51.60 6.63 33.21
C ASN A 2 -50.72 5.67 34.01
N ALA A 3 -50.18 4.63 33.36
CA ALA A 3 -49.15 3.78 33.94
C ALA A 3 -47.78 4.30 33.50
N LEU A 4 -46.95 4.57 34.50
CA LEU A 4 -45.67 5.27 34.42
C LEU A 4 -44.65 4.54 33.53
N LEU A 5 -43.90 5.34 32.78
CA LEU A 5 -42.58 5.01 32.24
C LEU A 5 -41.62 4.62 33.37
N ALA A 6 -41.09 3.40 33.27
CA ALA A 6 -39.80 2.99 33.82
C ALA A 6 -39.24 2.02 32.77
N GLY A 7 -38.07 2.17 32.17
CA GLY A 7 -36.85 2.79 32.66
C GLY A 7 -35.78 1.72 32.52
N THR A 8 -34.85 1.92 31.59
CA THR A 8 -33.44 1.49 31.63
C THR A 8 -32.79 1.95 30.33
N ALA A 9 -32.13 3.10 30.38
CA ALA A 9 -31.17 3.49 29.35
C ALA A 9 -29.96 2.56 29.50
N LEU A 10 -29.77 1.65 28.54
CA LEU A 10 -28.52 0.91 28.40
C LEU A 10 -27.51 1.89 27.79
N LEU A 11 -26.74 2.58 28.64
CA LEU A 11 -25.53 3.27 28.22
C LEU A 11 -24.48 2.20 27.89
N LEU A 12 -24.51 1.70 26.65
CA LEU A 12 -23.36 1.04 26.06
C LEU A 12 -22.30 2.11 25.82
N ILE A 13 -21.54 2.40 26.86
CA ILE A 13 -20.26 3.09 26.74
C ILE A 13 -19.33 2.07 26.08
N CYS A 14 -19.42 1.93 24.76
CA CYS A 14 -18.34 1.34 23.98
C CYS A 14 -17.18 2.32 24.13
N SER A 15 -16.34 2.08 25.13
CA SER A 15 -15.00 2.62 25.20
C SER A 15 -14.31 2.21 23.90
N THR A 16 -14.41 3.06 22.89
CA THR A 16 -13.51 3.03 21.75
C THR A 16 -12.15 3.32 22.36
N PHE A 17 -11.42 2.26 22.70
CA PHE A 17 -9.98 2.32 22.61
C PHE A 17 -9.73 2.80 21.19
N ALA A 18 -9.49 4.10 21.05
CA ALA A 18 -8.88 4.64 19.85
C ALA A 18 -7.50 4.00 19.82
N ALA A 19 -7.44 2.78 19.29
CA ALA A 19 -6.23 2.31 18.66
C ALA A 19 -5.87 3.46 17.73
N THR A 20 -4.75 4.11 18.02
CA THR A 20 -4.16 5.07 17.10
C THR A 20 -3.84 4.25 15.86
N THR A 21 -4.81 4.10 14.96
CA THR A 21 -4.55 3.60 13.62
C THR A 21 -3.58 4.60 13.06
N GLU A 22 -2.31 4.22 12.94
CA GLU A 22 -1.31 5.08 12.31
C GLU A 22 -1.92 5.59 11.01
N GLU A 23 -1.99 6.91 10.86
CA GLU A 23 -2.60 7.52 9.67
C GLU A 23 -1.86 7.00 8.45
N CYS A 24 -2.61 6.55 7.44
CA CYS A 24 -1.98 6.05 6.22
C CYS A 24 -1.20 7.17 5.52
N THR A 25 0.08 6.92 5.31
CA THR A 25 0.97 7.83 4.56
C THR A 25 1.64 7.09 3.41
N ARG A 26 2.01 7.80 2.35
CA ARG A 26 2.77 7.23 1.23
C ARG A 26 3.94 8.10 0.81
N GLY A 27 4.92 7.49 0.16
CA GLY A 27 5.96 8.16 -0.58
C GLY A 27 5.47 8.72 -1.91
N PHE A 28 6.42 9.17 -2.74
CA PHE A 28 6.15 9.55 -4.11
C PHE A 28 5.70 8.34 -4.94
N VAL A 29 4.86 8.62 -5.94
CA VAL A 29 4.42 7.62 -6.91
C VAL A 29 5.27 7.82 -8.13
N ASP A 30 6.10 6.83 -8.41
CA ASP A 30 7.01 6.83 -9.55
C ASP A 30 6.45 5.91 -10.63
N THR A 31 6.62 6.30 -11.89
CA THR A 31 6.25 5.48 -13.05
C THR A 31 7.40 5.44 -14.04
N TYR A 32 7.83 4.24 -14.40
CA TYR A 32 8.99 3.99 -15.24
C TYR A 32 8.79 2.70 -16.06
N PRO A 33 9.47 2.54 -17.20
CA PRO A 33 9.47 1.28 -17.92
C PRO A 33 10.13 0.17 -17.10
N ALA A 34 9.63 -1.07 -17.18
CA ALA A 34 10.16 -2.20 -16.43
C ALA A 34 11.66 -2.45 -16.68
N SER A 35 12.19 -2.05 -17.84
CA SER A 35 13.63 -2.07 -18.13
C SER A 35 14.50 -1.27 -17.16
N GLU A 36 13.93 -0.32 -16.43
CA GLU A 36 14.67 0.46 -15.42
C GLU A 36 14.76 -0.26 -14.06
N ASN A 37 14.02 -1.35 -13.88
CA ASN A 37 14.03 -2.17 -12.66
C ASN A 37 13.88 -3.66 -12.98
N GLU A 38 14.92 -4.24 -13.58
CA GLU A 38 14.94 -5.65 -14.01
C GLU A 38 14.80 -6.62 -12.83
N ASP A 39 15.37 -6.28 -11.67
CA ASP A 39 15.30 -7.08 -10.45
C ASP A 39 13.84 -7.26 -9.99
N LEU A 40 13.07 -6.18 -9.90
CA LEU A 40 11.65 -6.26 -9.52
C LEU A 40 10.80 -7.04 -10.54
N ALA A 41 11.14 -6.94 -11.83
CA ALA A 41 10.47 -7.72 -12.87
C ALA A 41 10.79 -9.22 -12.74
N GLU A 42 12.03 -9.57 -12.37
CA GLU A 42 12.44 -10.95 -12.09
C GLU A 42 11.75 -11.50 -10.84
N ASP A 43 11.66 -10.73 -9.76
CA ASP A 43 10.97 -11.13 -8.53
C ASP A 43 9.49 -11.44 -8.78
N ILE A 44 8.77 -10.58 -9.51
CA ILE A 44 7.37 -10.81 -9.90
C ILE A 44 7.23 -12.12 -10.69
N LYS A 45 8.21 -12.46 -11.53
CA LYS A 45 8.21 -13.69 -12.30
C LYS A 45 8.51 -14.91 -11.43
N MET A 46 9.50 -14.82 -10.55
CA MET A 46 9.93 -15.93 -9.70
C MET A 46 8.89 -16.27 -8.64
N ASP A 47 8.34 -15.26 -7.98
CA ASP A 47 7.45 -15.45 -6.83
C ASP A 47 5.99 -15.63 -7.25
N LEU A 48 5.56 -14.96 -8.33
CA LEU A 48 4.15 -14.94 -8.73
C LEU A 48 3.88 -15.56 -10.11
N GLY A 49 4.92 -15.88 -10.88
CA GLY A 49 4.79 -16.53 -12.19
C GLY A 49 4.31 -15.61 -13.31
N PHE A 50 4.31 -14.29 -13.11
CA PHE A 50 3.87 -13.34 -14.14
C PHE A 50 5.06 -12.79 -14.93
N GLN A 51 4.94 -12.78 -16.26
CA GLN A 51 5.94 -12.16 -17.12
C GLN A 51 5.67 -10.65 -17.24
N VAL A 52 6.64 -9.86 -16.80
CA VAL A 52 6.74 -8.42 -17.05
C VAL A 52 7.73 -8.21 -18.20
N ASP A 53 7.29 -7.51 -19.24
CA ASP A 53 8.12 -7.24 -20.41
C ASP A 53 8.81 -5.88 -20.23
N ASN A 54 10.02 -5.73 -20.77
CA ASN A 54 10.84 -4.53 -20.57
C ASN A 54 10.16 -3.20 -20.94
N ASN A 55 9.18 -3.25 -21.86
CA ASN A 55 8.44 -2.07 -22.31
C ASN A 55 7.16 -1.80 -21.51
N ASP A 56 6.74 -2.70 -20.62
CA ASP A 56 5.61 -2.46 -19.73
C ASP A 56 5.93 -1.29 -18.80
N GLU A 57 4.91 -0.53 -18.43
CA GLU A 57 5.06 0.56 -17.47
C GLU A 57 4.79 0.03 -16.06
N MET A 58 5.69 0.35 -15.14
CA MET A 58 5.57 0.02 -13.72
C MET A 58 5.33 1.29 -12.94
N THR A 59 4.27 1.30 -12.13
CA THR A 59 3.99 2.36 -11.15
C THR A 59 4.23 1.83 -9.75
N THR A 60 5.09 2.49 -8.98
CA THR A 60 5.46 2.05 -7.62
C THR A 60 5.37 3.16 -6.59
N PHE A 61 4.97 2.81 -5.37
CA PHE A 61 5.10 3.69 -4.21
C PHE A 61 5.15 2.87 -2.91
N ALA A 62 5.85 3.38 -1.90
CA ALA A 62 5.80 2.82 -0.54
C ALA A 62 4.70 3.50 0.29
N ALA A 63 3.99 2.75 1.14
CA ALA A 63 3.01 3.27 2.07
C ALA A 63 3.18 2.67 3.47
N LYS A 64 2.89 3.49 4.49
CA LYS A 64 2.82 3.09 5.90
C LYS A 64 1.38 3.13 6.37
N HIS A 65 0.87 2.02 6.88
CA HIS A 65 -0.48 1.88 7.40
C HIS A 65 -0.57 0.70 8.35
N ASP A 66 -1.47 0.76 9.34
CA ASP A 66 -1.74 -0.36 10.24
C ASP A 66 -0.48 -0.97 10.91
N GLY A 67 0.55 -0.16 11.15
CA GLY A 67 1.85 -0.60 11.71
C GLY A 67 2.76 -1.32 10.71
N LYS A 68 2.41 -1.35 9.43
CA LYS A 68 3.18 -1.94 8.33
C LYS A 68 3.80 -0.88 7.42
N HIS A 69 4.85 -1.28 6.72
CA HIS A 69 5.46 -0.52 5.63
C HIS A 69 5.47 -1.43 4.39
N GLU A 70 4.63 -1.14 3.41
CA GLU A 70 4.44 -1.97 2.22
C GLU A 70 4.75 -1.17 0.95
N VAL A 71 5.35 -1.81 -0.06
CA VAL A 71 5.50 -1.26 -1.41
C VAL A 71 4.40 -1.80 -2.28
N PHE A 72 3.77 -0.93 -3.04
CA PHE A 72 2.72 -1.24 -3.99
C PHE A 72 3.26 -1.09 -5.40
N VAL A 73 2.94 -2.05 -6.27
CA VAL A 73 3.42 -2.11 -7.65
C VAL A 73 2.22 -2.37 -8.57
N LYS A 74 2.08 -1.54 -9.60
CA LYS A 74 1.17 -1.74 -10.72
C LYS A 74 1.99 -1.94 -11.98
N VAL A 75 1.61 -2.92 -12.80
CA VAL A 75 2.20 -3.16 -14.12
C VAL A 75 1.13 -2.94 -15.18
N ASP A 76 1.29 -1.89 -15.98
CA ASP A 76 0.50 -1.60 -17.17
C ASP A 76 1.09 -2.34 -18.37
N LYS A 77 0.43 -3.43 -18.77
CA LYS A 77 0.86 -4.26 -19.91
C LYS A 77 0.66 -3.47 -21.21
N LYS A 78 1.73 -3.11 -21.92
CA LYS A 78 1.62 -2.30 -23.16
C LYS A 78 1.02 -3.05 -24.37
N GLY A 79 0.67 -4.32 -24.21
CA GLY A 79 -0.06 -5.14 -25.19
C GLY A 79 -1.53 -5.40 -24.82
N ASN A 80 -2.09 -6.54 -25.23
CA ASN A 80 -3.45 -6.98 -24.88
C ASN A 80 -3.53 -7.65 -23.49
N GLY A 81 -2.63 -7.30 -22.56
CA GLY A 81 -2.58 -7.87 -21.22
C GLY A 81 -3.49 -7.10 -20.26
N ALA A 82 -4.04 -7.79 -19.26
CA ALA A 82 -4.66 -7.10 -18.13
C ALA A 82 -3.59 -6.51 -17.23
N ASN A 83 -3.90 -5.37 -16.62
CA ASN A 83 -3.05 -4.77 -15.59
C ASN A 83 -2.87 -5.72 -14.41
N LEU A 84 -1.68 -5.71 -13.84
CA LEU A 84 -1.32 -6.53 -12.69
C LEU A 84 -1.00 -5.62 -11.50
N PHE A 85 -1.38 -6.04 -10.31
CA PHE A 85 -1.21 -5.29 -9.08
C PHE A 85 -0.61 -6.20 -8.01
N PHE A 86 0.41 -5.70 -7.34
CA PHE A 86 1.18 -6.44 -6.35
C PHE A 86 1.52 -5.55 -5.15
N LYS A 87 1.89 -6.20 -4.05
CA LYS A 87 2.54 -5.56 -2.92
C LYS A 87 3.55 -6.48 -2.25
N TYR A 88 4.44 -5.91 -1.47
CA TYR A 88 5.31 -6.63 -0.55
C TYR A 88 5.61 -5.77 0.68
N GLU A 89 5.87 -6.40 1.82
CA GLU A 89 6.22 -5.70 3.06
C GLU A 89 7.72 -5.43 3.14
N LEU A 90 8.13 -4.23 3.55
CA LEU A 90 9.55 -3.88 3.78
C LEU A 90 9.95 -4.27 5.21
N ILE A 91 10.69 -5.37 5.35
CA ILE A 91 11.12 -5.89 6.66
C ILE A 91 12.60 -5.54 6.86
N GLY A 92 12.86 -4.33 7.35
CA GLY A 92 14.23 -3.83 7.52
C GLY A 92 14.89 -3.53 6.17
N ALA A 93 15.87 -4.34 5.78
CA ALA A 93 16.61 -4.20 4.52
C ALA A 93 16.30 -5.30 3.50
N VAL A 94 15.28 -6.12 3.76
CA VAL A 94 14.87 -7.22 2.88
C VAL A 94 13.39 -7.07 2.51
N ASP A 95 13.08 -7.49 1.29
CA ASP A 95 11.71 -7.57 0.81
C ASP A 95 11.03 -8.79 1.44
N GLY A 96 9.85 -8.54 1.99
CA GLY A 96 8.93 -9.57 2.45
C GLY A 96 8.30 -10.32 1.28
N PRO A 97 7.39 -11.26 1.56
CA PRO A 97 6.75 -12.04 0.51
C PRO A 97 5.94 -11.14 -0.43
N PHE A 98 6.10 -11.38 -1.74
CA PHE A 98 5.26 -10.77 -2.75
C PHE A 98 3.84 -11.32 -2.71
N GLU A 99 2.87 -10.43 -2.79
CA GLU A 99 1.45 -10.74 -2.81
C GLU A 99 0.79 -10.08 -4.01
N ARG A 100 -0.08 -10.81 -4.69
CA ARG A 100 -0.98 -10.23 -5.70
C ARG A 100 -2.17 -9.57 -5.01
N ILE A 101 -2.50 -8.36 -5.44
CA ILE A 101 -3.65 -7.60 -4.97
C ILE A 101 -4.57 -7.25 -6.14
N ASP A 102 -5.70 -6.63 -5.83
CA ASP A 102 -6.58 -6.04 -6.83
C ASP A 102 -6.33 -4.53 -6.98
N GLU A 103 -6.98 -3.95 -7.98
CA GLU A 103 -6.91 -2.51 -8.27
C GLU A 103 -7.45 -1.67 -7.11
N GLN A 104 -8.50 -2.14 -6.43
CA GLN A 104 -9.13 -1.38 -5.35
C GLN A 104 -8.17 -1.19 -4.17
N GLU A 105 -7.45 -2.24 -3.80
CA GLU A 105 -6.44 -2.19 -2.74
C GLU A 105 -5.27 -1.29 -3.14
N PHE A 106 -4.79 -1.35 -4.40
CA PHE A 106 -3.76 -0.43 -4.88
C PHE A 106 -4.21 1.04 -4.80
N THR A 107 -5.39 1.36 -5.36
CA THR A 107 -5.93 2.73 -5.38
C THR A 107 -6.20 3.27 -3.97
N LYS A 108 -6.62 2.43 -3.04
CA LYS A 108 -6.81 2.80 -1.62
C LYS A 108 -5.53 3.40 -1.04
N TYR A 109 -4.37 2.80 -1.28
CA TYR A 109 -3.10 3.27 -0.73
C TYR A 109 -2.44 4.38 -1.55
N GLU A 110 -2.72 4.44 -2.86
CA GLU A 110 -2.32 5.56 -3.71
C GLU A 110 -2.94 6.89 -3.24
N GLN A 111 -4.09 6.83 -2.59
CA GLN A 111 -4.79 7.99 -2.03
C GLN A 111 -4.30 8.39 -0.63
N CYS A 112 -3.35 7.67 -0.03
CA CYS A 112 -2.81 8.02 1.26
C CYS A 112 -2.10 9.38 1.25
N LYS A 113 -2.00 10.01 2.42
CA LYS A 113 -1.37 11.33 2.56
C LYS A 113 0.09 11.22 2.15
N VAL A 114 0.54 12.07 1.25
CA VAL A 114 1.96 12.12 0.88
C VAL A 114 2.76 12.53 2.11
N ASN A 115 3.74 11.71 2.49
CA ASN A 115 4.66 12.06 3.54
C ASN A 115 5.68 13.06 2.97
N GLU A 116 5.40 14.35 3.16
CA GLU A 116 6.29 15.45 2.79
C GLU A 116 7.54 15.47 3.70
N PHE A 117 8.41 14.46 3.65
CA PHE A 117 9.76 14.61 4.16
C PHE A 117 10.62 15.32 3.11
N SER A 118 10.49 16.65 3.09
CA SER A 118 11.51 17.58 2.58
C SER A 118 12.59 17.80 3.66
N GLY A 119 13.30 16.73 4.03
CA GLY A 119 14.51 16.84 4.84
C GLY A 119 15.74 16.86 3.93
N PRO A 120 16.70 17.77 4.10
CA PRO A 120 17.95 17.70 3.35
C PRO A 120 18.66 16.39 3.70
N VAL A 121 19.21 15.73 2.68
CA VAL A 121 20.26 14.73 2.86
C VAL A 121 21.42 15.50 3.48
N GLU A 122 21.65 15.33 4.79
CA GLU A 122 22.90 15.75 5.40
C GLU A 122 24.01 14.88 4.81
N ASP A 123 24.59 15.33 3.70
CA ASP A 123 25.88 14.88 3.22
C ASP A 123 26.91 15.24 4.29
N SER A 124 27.11 14.34 5.25
CA SER A 124 28.24 14.40 6.17
C SER A 124 29.50 13.96 5.42
N ASN A 125 30.30 14.93 4.98
CA ASN A 125 31.73 14.75 4.66
C ASN A 125 32.55 15.82 5.40
#